data_AF-A0A2X3J4S7-F1
#
_entry.id   AF-A0A2X3J4S7-F1
#
_cell.length_a   1.000
_cell.length_b   1.000
_cell.length_c   1.000
_cell.angle_alpha   90.00
_cell.angle_beta   90.00
_cell.angle_gamma   90.00
#
_symmetry.space_group_name_H-M   'P 1'
#
loop_
_entity.id
_entity.type
_entity.pdbx_description
1 polymer ?
#
loop_
_entity_poly.entity_id
_entity_poly.type
_entity_poly.pdbx_seq_one_letter_code
_entity_poly.pdbx_strand_id
1 'polypeptide(L)' 'MQRACIISDDFFYLVGVEEMTSNGVDTIFFFDINRCMKELSSRTYSLYIISLHSLTVSHQLVRKMAEHNLKNNHGV' A
#
# COMPACT_ATOMS: atom_id res chain seq x y z
N MET A 1 0.64 14.17 7.63
CA MET A 1 0.57 14.06 6.15
C MET A 1 -0.11 12.74 5.84
N GLN A 2 -1.23 12.75 5.11
CA GLN A 2 -1.93 11.50 4.74
C GLN A 2 -1.13 10.81 3.63
N ARG A 3 -0.83 9.52 3.81
CA ARG A 3 -0.06 8.74 2.83
C ARG A 3 -0.85 7.51 2.38
N ALA A 4 -0.93 7.29 1.07
CA ALA A 4 -1.56 6.13 0.48
C ALA A 4 -0.51 5.17 -0.11
N CYS A 5 -0.71 3.87 0.08
CA CYS A 5 0.04 2.81 -0.58
C CYS A 5 -0.88 2.14 -1.61
N ILE A 6 -0.45 2.12 -2.87
CA ILE A 6 -1.24 1.60 -3.98
C ILE A 6 -0.45 0.49 -4.66
N ILE A 7 -1.04 -0.71 -4.72
CA ILE A 7 -0.38 -1.91 -5.23
C ILE A 7 -1.20 -2.46 -6.40
N SER A 8 -0.59 -2.58 -7.57
CA SER A 8 -1.22 -3.15 -8.76
C SER A 8 -0.18 -3.69 -9.72
N ASP A 9 -0.44 -4.87 -10.30
CA ASP A 9 0.30 -5.42 -11.44
C ASP A 9 -0.12 -4.82 -12.79
N ASP A 10 -1.18 -4.01 -12.80
CA ASP A 10 -1.60 -3.23 -13.96
C ASP A 10 -0.99 -1.81 -13.91
N PHE A 11 -0.10 -1.54 -14.86
CA PHE A 11 0.56 -0.24 -15.01
C PHE A 11 -0.42 0.89 -15.34
N PHE A 12 -1.42 0.65 -16.19
CA PHE A 12 -2.39 1.68 -16.58
C PHE A 12 -3.27 2.09 -15.41
N TYR A 13 -3.58 1.14 -14.52
CA TYR A 13 -4.27 1.44 -13.28
C TYR A 13 -3.45 2.37 -12.38
N LEU A 14 -2.15 2.08 -12.20
CA LEU A 14 -1.28 2.94 -11.38
C LEU A 14 -1.18 4.36 -11.93
N VAL A 15 -1.00 4.51 -13.25
CA VAL A 15 -0.96 5.82 -13.92
C VAL A 15 -2.27 6.59 -13.73
N GLY A 16 -3.42 5.93 -13.95
CA GLY A 16 -4.72 6.58 -13.76
C GLY A 16 -4.96 7.04 -12.32
N VAL A 17 -4.52 6.27 -11.33
CA VAL A 17 -4.64 6.65 -9.92
C VAL A 17 -3.64 7.75 -9.53
N GLU A 18 -2.46 7.77 -10.13
CA GLU A 18 -1.48 8.86 -9.97
C GLU A 18 -2.07 10.20 -10.43
N GLU A 19 -2.71 10.24 -11.59
CA GLU A 19 -3.39 11.43 -12.09
C GLU A 19 -4.50 11.92 -11.12
N MET A 20 -5.25 10.99 -10.52
CA MET A 20 -6.35 11.28 -9.59
C MET A 20 -5.90 11.74 -8.19
N THR A 21 -4.74 11.26 -7.71
CA THR A 21 -4.26 11.52 -6.33
C THR A 21 -3.43 12.80 -6.22
N SER A 22 -3.28 13.54 -7.32
CA SER A 22 -2.33 14.62 -7.53
C SER A 22 -2.46 15.88 -6.64
N ASN A 23 -3.39 15.94 -5.68
CA ASN A 23 -3.48 17.04 -4.72
C ASN A 23 -3.73 16.57 -3.29
N GLY A 24 -2.68 16.59 -2.46
CA GLY A 24 -2.78 16.55 -1.00
C GLY A 24 -2.54 15.20 -0.32
N VAL A 25 -2.38 14.11 -1.08
CA VAL A 25 -2.06 12.78 -0.54
C VAL A 25 -0.71 12.33 -1.07
N ASP A 26 0.24 12.06 -0.16
CA ASP A 26 1.53 11.45 -0.51
C ASP A 26 1.26 10.01 -0.93
N THR A 27 1.41 9.69 -2.22
CA THR A 27 1.01 8.39 -2.76
C THR A 27 2.24 7.61 -3.22
N ILE A 28 2.38 6.37 -2.76
CA ILE A 28 3.44 5.46 -3.17
C ILE A 28 2.85 4.30 -3.93
N PHE A 29 3.35 4.09 -5.14
CA PHE A 29 2.90 3.06 -6.06
C PHE A 29 3.86 1.86 -6.07
N PHE A 30 3.31 0.66 -6.01
CA PHE A 30 4.05 -0.60 -6.06
C PHE A 30 3.50 -1.48 -7.17
N PHE A 31 4.37 -1.82 -8.13
CA PHE A 31 4.07 -2.80 -9.18
C PHE A 31 4.28 -4.26 -8.72
N ASP A 32 5.00 -4.44 -7.60
CA ASP A 32 5.35 -5.75 -7.05
C ASP A 32 5.01 -5.79 -5.56
N ILE A 33 4.21 -6.79 -5.17
CA ILE A 33 3.81 -7.03 -3.79
C ILE A 33 5.02 -7.30 -2.88
N ASN A 34 6.06 -8.00 -3.35
CA ASN A 34 7.23 -8.31 -2.54
C ASN A 34 8.03 -7.06 -2.22
N ARG A 35 8.13 -6.15 -3.19
CA ARG A 35 8.73 -4.83 -2.98
C ARG A 35 7.93 -4.01 -1.99
N CYS A 36 6.60 -3.97 -2.14
CA CYS A 36 5.73 -3.32 -1.15
C CYS A 36 5.97 -3.87 0.25
N MET A 37 6.02 -5.20 0.40
CA MET A 37 6.21 -5.87 1.68
C MET A 37 7.54 -5.52 2.36
N LYS A 38 8.61 -5.32 1.59
CA LYS A 38 9.90 -4.89 2.14
C LYS A 38 9.88 -3.44 2.61
N GLU A 39 9.12 -2.57 1.95
CA GLU A 39 9.04 -1.15 2.30
C GLU A 39 7.97 -0.84 3.36
N LEU A 40 6.98 -1.72 3.56
CA LEU A 40 5.92 -1.57 4.57
C LEU A 40 6.46 -1.40 6.00
N SER A 41 7.61 -2.00 6.32
CA SER A 41 8.23 -1.87 7.65
C SER A 41 8.92 -0.53 7.90
N SER A 42 9.17 0.25 6.83
CA SER A 42 9.93 1.50 6.89
C SER A 42 9.05 2.75 6.90
N ARG A 43 7.76 2.59 6.58
CA ARG A 43 6.83 3.71 6.40
C ARG A 43 5.44 3.36 6.92
N THR A 44 4.80 4.34 7.56
CA THR A 44 3.38 4.25 7.93
C THR A 44 2.51 4.81 6.81
N TYR A 45 1.41 4.12 6.51
CA TYR A 45 0.41 4.54 5.51
C TYR A 45 -0.96 4.63 6.17
N SER A 46 -1.74 5.63 5.75
CA SER A 46 -3.11 5.88 6.23
C SER A 46 -4.16 5.13 5.41
N LEU A 47 -3.84 4.79 4.15
CA LEU A 47 -4.73 4.08 3.22
C LEU A 47 -3.92 3.07 2.40
N TYR A 48 -4.53 1.91 2.15
CA TYR A 48 -4.00 0.87 1.26
C TYR A 48 -5.02 0.57 0.17
N ILE A 49 -4.60 0.62 -1.10
CA ILE A 49 -5.41 0.23 -2.27
C ILE A 49 -4.66 -0.91 -2.96
N ILE A 50 -5.32 -2.05 -3.17
CA ILE A 50 -4.69 -3.27 -3.69
C ILE A 50 -5.54 -3.81 -4.84
N SER A 51 -4.96 -3.95 -6.03
CA SER A 51 -5.60 -4.63 -7.17
C SER A 51 -5.74 -6.12 -6.88
N LEU A 52 -6.97 -6.63 -7.06
CA LEU A 52 -7.30 -8.03 -6.80
C LEU A 52 -6.78 -9.01 -7.88
N HIS A 53 -6.29 -8.53 -9.02
CA HIS A 53 -5.74 -9.42 -10.07
C HIS A 53 -4.29 -9.82 -9.81
N SER A 54 -3.53 -8.98 -9.10
CA SER A 54 -2.21 -9.27 -8.54
C SER A 54 -2.19 -10.36 -7.43
N LEU A 55 -3.23 -11.19 -7.31
CA LEU A 55 -3.54 -11.96 -6.09
C LEU A 55 -3.41 -13.48 -6.18
N THR A 56 -2.21 -13.95 -5.90
CA THR A 56 -2.04 -15.23 -5.17
C THR A 56 -1.62 -15.00 -3.71
N VAL A 57 -1.35 -13.76 -3.28
CA VAL A 57 -0.63 -13.44 -2.02
C VAL A 57 -1.37 -12.41 -1.12
N SER A 58 -2.60 -11.99 -1.47
CA SER A 58 -3.41 -10.99 -0.72
C SER A 58 -3.56 -11.27 0.76
N HIS A 59 -3.86 -12.52 1.13
CA HIS A 59 -4.13 -12.86 2.52
C HIS A 59 -2.93 -12.62 3.43
N GLN A 60 -1.71 -12.87 2.93
CA GLN A 60 -0.48 -12.61 3.70
C GLN A 60 -0.20 -11.11 3.82
N LEU A 61 -0.46 -10.34 2.77
CA LEU A 61 -0.31 -8.89 2.74
C LEU A 61 -1.24 -8.21 3.75
N VAL A 62 -2.55 -8.53 3.69
CA VAL A 62 -3.56 -7.97 4.61
C VAL A 62 -3.24 -8.32 6.06
N ARG A 63 -2.80 -9.56 6.32
CA ARG A 63 -2.39 -9.99 7.66
C ARG A 63 -1.19 -9.20 8.20
N LYS A 64 -0.13 -9.02 7.40
CA LYS A 64 1.04 -8.25 7.85
C LYS A 64 0.74 -6.75 8.00
N MET A 65 -0.13 -6.18 7.16
CA MET A 65 -0.60 -4.79 7.34
C MET A 65 -1.35 -4.63 8.66
N ALA A 66 -2.21 -5.58 9.01
CA ALA A 66 -2.91 -5.58 10.30
C ALA A 66 -1.92 -5.70 11.48
N GLU A 67 -0.97 -6.64 11.41
CA GLU A 67 0.07 -6.83 12.44
C GLU A 67 0.96 -5.57 12.62
N HIS A 68 1.32 -4.89 11.54
CA HIS A 68 2.10 -3.65 11.58
C HIS A 68 1.32 -2.49 12.24
N ASN A 69 0.06 -2.30 11.86
CA ASN A 69 -0.78 -1.25 12.44
C ASN A 69 -1.09 -1.49 13.93
N LEU A 70 -1.25 -2.74 14.35
CA LEU A 70 -1.46 -3.10 15.76
C LEU A 70 -0.22 -2.81 16.63
N LYS A 71 0.98 -3.11 16.14
CA LYS A 71 2.23 -2.81 16.88
C LYS A 71 2.46 -1.32 17.10
N ASN A 72 2.12 -0.49 16.13
CA ASN A 72 2.31 0.96 16.22
C ASN A 72 1.25 1.65 17.10
N ASN A 73 0.12 0.98 17.42
CA ASN A 73 -0.93 1.50 18.29
C ASN A 73 -0.82 1.04 19.76
N HIS A 74 0.19 0.23 20.12
CA HIS A 74 0.47 -0.17 21.51
C HIS A 74 1.78 0.41 22.05
N GLY A 75 2.36 1.37 21.31
CA GLY A 75 3.49 2.20 21.74
C GLY A 75 3.07 3.57 22.29
N VAL A 76 1.88 3.65 22.91
CA VAL A 76 1.43 4.77 23.75
C VAL A 76 1.26 4.26 25.17
#